data_AF-A0A923V9Q6-F1
#
_entry.id   AF-A0A923V9Q6-F1
#
_cell.length_a   1.000
_cell.length_b   1.000
_cell.length_c   1.000
_cell.angle_alpha   90.00
_cell.angle_beta   90.00
_cell.angle_gamma   90.00
#
_symmetry.space_group_name_H-M   'P 1'
#
loop_
_entity.id
_entity.type
_entity.pdbx_description
1 polymer ?
#
loop_
_entity_poly.entity_id
_entity_poly.type
_entity_poly.pdbx_seq_one_letter_code
_entity_poly.pdbx_strand_id
1 'polypeptide(L)' 'MRLTKIIPKIFYEDIKDGLDLFVDGLEFKVVYNEAKLYIIIRDDNLQIHWVG' A
#
# COMPACT_ATOMS: atom_id res chain seq x y z
N MET A 1 -3.77 -11.81 -20.40
CA MET A 1 -3.51 -10.45 -19.87
C MET A 1 -2.91 -10.63 -18.48
N ARG A 2 -1.75 -10.03 -18.19
CA ARG A 2 -1.18 -10.00 -16.83
C ARG A 2 -1.55 -8.65 -16.22
N LEU A 3 -2.14 -8.67 -15.03
CA LEU A 3 -2.48 -7.47 -14.27
C LEU A 3 -1.16 -6.95 -13.67
N THR A 4 -0.52 -6.00 -14.35
CA THR A 4 0.86 -5.59 -14.03
C THR A 4 0.95 -4.46 -13.01
N LYS A 5 -0.15 -3.78 -12.71
CA LYS A 5 -0.23 -2.76 -11.66
C LYS A 5 -1.70 -2.48 -11.33
N ILE A 6 -2.06 -2.64 -10.06
CA ILE A 6 -3.29 -2.08 -9.49
C ILE A 6 -2.82 -1.00 -8.52
N ILE A 7 -3.26 0.24 -8.73
CA ILE A 7 -3.07 1.33 -7.76
C ILE A 7 -4.45 1.60 -7.17
N PRO A 8 -4.88 0.83 -6.15
CA PRO A 8 -6.16 1.08 -5.51
C PRO A 8 -6.04 2.36 -4.68
N LYS A 9 -6.98 3.29 -4.87
CA LYS A 9 -7.11 4.46 -3.99
C LYS A 9 -7.94 4.05 -2.78
N ILE A 10 -7.25 3.49 -1.79
CA ILE A 10 -7.88 3.00 -0.56
C ILE A 10 -7.94 4.16 0.41
N PHE A 11 -9.05 4.34 1.12
CA PHE A 11 -9.18 5.35 2.18
C PHE A 11 -9.50 4.62 3.47
N TYR A 12 -8.67 4.80 4.49
CA TYR A 12 -8.90 4.31 5.85
C TYR A 12 -9.11 5.52 6.76
N GLU A 13 -9.94 5.37 7.80
CA GLU A 13 -10.07 6.39 8.85
C GLU A 13 -8.79 6.46 9.71
N ASP A 14 -8.20 5.31 10.06
CA ASP A 14 -6.86 5.20 10.65
C ASP A 14 -5.90 4.51 9.66
N ILE A 15 -4.76 5.14 9.39
CA ILE A 15 -3.71 4.59 8.53
C ILE A 15 -3.16 3.26 9.07
N LYS A 16 -3.22 3.04 10.38
CA LYS A 16 -2.77 1.79 11.00
C LYS A 16 -3.57 0.60 10.52
N ASP A 17 -4.89 0.72 10.37
CA ASP A 17 -5.73 -0.37 9.87
C ASP A 17 -5.31 -0.81 8.47
N GLY A 18 -4.94 0.14 7.62
CA GLY A 18 -4.42 -0.13 6.29
C GLY A 18 -3.04 -0.78 6.32
N LEU A 19 -2.14 -0.29 7.18
CA LEU A 19 -0.82 -0.88 7.33
C LEU A 19 -0.89 -2.30 7.89
N ASP A 20 -1.70 -2.56 8.91
CA ASP A 20 -1.89 -3.89 9.50
C ASP A 20 -2.40 -4.88 8.44
N LEU A 21 -3.36 -4.48 7.60
CA LEU A 21 -3.85 -5.36 6.54
C LEU A 21 -2.79 -5.63 5.47
N PHE A 22 -2.18 -4.58 4.92
CA PHE A 22 -1.32 -4.75 3.76
C PHE A 22 0.09 -5.19 4.12
N VAL A 23 0.69 -4.64 5.17
CA VAL A 23 2.04 -4.99 5.61
C VAL A 23 2.03 -6.32 6.36
N ASP A 24 1.20 -6.45 7.39
CA ASP A 24 1.22 -7.65 8.24
C ASP A 24 0.34 -8.77 7.68
N GLY A 25 -0.85 -8.45 7.14
CA GLY A 25 -1.78 -9.44 6.61
C GLY A 25 -1.45 -9.93 5.18
N LEU A 26 -0.85 -9.06 4.36
CA LEU A 26 -0.58 -9.34 2.94
C LEU A 26 0.90 -9.23 2.58
N GLU A 27 1.80 -9.08 3.55
CA GLU A 27 3.26 -9.10 3.35
C GLU A 27 3.79 -8.04 2.36
N PHE A 28 3.09 -6.91 2.24
CA PHE A 28 3.64 -5.75 1.53
C PHE A 28 4.76 -5.12 2.37
N LYS A 29 5.71 -4.47 1.70
CA LYS A 29 6.80 -3.74 2.34
C LYS A 29 6.63 -2.25 2.14
N VAL A 30 6.76 -1.47 3.20
CA VAL A 30 6.85 -0.02 3.13
C VAL A 30 8.18 0.36 2.48
N VAL A 31 8.12 1.04 1.34
CA VAL A 31 9.31 1.51 0.61
C VAL A 31 9.46 3.03 0.67
N TYR A 32 8.39 3.73 1.03
CA TYR A 32 8.40 5.16 1.26
C TYR A 32 7.31 5.50 2.28
N ASN A 33 7.65 6.32 3.27
CA ASN A 33 6.67 7.00 4.11
C ASN A 33 7.03 8.47 4.21
N GLU A 34 6.00 9.30 4.17
CA GLU A 34 6.03 10.70 4.55
C GLU A 34 4.68 11.01 5.23
N ALA A 35 4.57 12.09 6.00
CA ALA A 35 3.48 12.42 6.92
C ALA A 35 2.04 12.10 6.46
N LYS A 36 1.77 12.05 5.15
CA LYS A 36 0.46 11.70 4.57
C LYS A 36 0.53 10.69 3.41
N LEU A 37 1.71 10.19 3.08
CA LEU A 37 1.95 9.33 1.93
C LEU A 37 2.68 8.06 2.33
N TYR A 38 2.05 6.92 2.06
CA TYR A 38 2.70 5.62 2.17
C TYR A 38 2.76 4.97 0.79
N ILE A 39 3.94 4.50 0.43
CA ILE A 39 4.13 3.61 -0.71
C ILE A 39 4.53 2.25 -0.17
N ILE A 40 3.68 1.27 -0.45
CA ILE A 40 3.91 -0.12 -0.10
C ILE A 40 3.96 -0.98 -1.35
N ILE A 41 4.84 -1.98 -1.36
CA ILE A 41 5.08 -2.85 -2.50
C ILE A 41 5.02 -4.31 -2.09
N ARG A 42 4.33 -5.15 -2.88
CA ARG A 42 4.37 -6.60 -2.79
C ARG A 42 4.70 -7.16 -4.17
N ASP A 43 5.81 -7.87 -4.28
CA ASP A 43 6.43 -8.27 -5.55
C ASP A 43 6.82 -7.06 -6.43
N ASP A 44 7.71 -7.25 -7.41
CA ASP A 44 8.24 -6.15 -8.24
C ASP A 44 7.17 -5.38 -9.06
N ASN A 45 5.91 -5.81 -8.99
CA ASN A 45 4.83 -5.37 -9.87
C ASN A 45 3.63 -4.74 -9.14
N LEU A 46 3.48 -4.83 -7.82
CA LEU A 46 2.30 -4.26 -7.13
C LEU A 46 2.69 -3.11 -6.20
N GLN A 47 2.23 -1.91 -6.53
CA GLN A 47 2.58 -0.68 -5.81
C GLN A 47 1.30 0.07 -5.44
N ILE A 48 1.14 0.38 -4.16
CA ILE A 48 0.00 1.14 -3.64
C ILE A 48 0.50 2.52 -3.24
N HIS A 49 -0.19 3.57 -3.69
CA HIS A 49 0.08 4.97 -3.33
C HIS A 49 -1.08 5.46 -2.47
N TRP A 50 -0.81 5.79 -1.23
CA TRP A 50 -1.85 6.24 -0.30
C TRP A 50 -1.71 7.73 0.00
N VAL A 51 -2.77 8.53 -0.09
CA VAL A 51 -2.73 9.97 0.21
C VAL A 51 -3.82 10.30 1.23
N GLY A 52 -3.40 10.70 2.43
CA GLY A 52 -4.27 11.19 3.52
C GLY A 52 -4.53 12.68 3.49
#